data_AF-A0A4Y9ZXG6-F1
#
_entry.id   AF-A0A4Y9ZXG6-F1
#
_cell.length_a   1.000
_cell.length_b   1.000
_cell.length_c   1.000
_cell.angle_alpha   90.00
_cell.angle_beta   90.00
_cell.angle_gamma   90.00
#
_symmetry.space_group_name_H-M   'P 1'
#
loop_
_entity.id
_entity.type
_entity.pdbx_description
1 polymer ?
#
loop_
_entity_poly.entity_id
_entity_poly.type
_entity_poly.pdbx_seq_one_letter_code
_entity_poly.pdbx_strand_id
1 'polypeptide(L)'
;MKVDDGRVFVDLVHETSECFGNWSPNQSVKVGDYGVLNRKTAEFEKEGSIYDADFRPELQIGKNHPVLEGATEGQYIIVSRGCSAEAFDADFSEKHPEIVDSTIKGRWRITGKKGAIVVLIKPKEFRIQDKGKLLPHLSLFLKRKCLVTSIFTCPMFALCEF
;
A
#
# COMPACT_ATOMS: atom_id res chain seq x y z
N MET A 1 24.59 -13.00 -4.74
CA MET A 1 23.86 -11.98 -3.97
C MET A 1 22.39 -12.39 -4.01
N LYS A 2 21.84 -12.95 -2.91
CA LYS A 2 20.42 -13.32 -2.88
C LYS A 2 19.62 -12.02 -3.02
N VAL A 3 18.78 -11.96 -4.03
CA VAL A 3 17.78 -10.91 -4.17
C VAL A 3 16.76 -11.18 -3.07
N ASP A 4 16.45 -10.15 -2.28
CA ASP A 4 15.40 -10.22 -1.27
C ASP A 4 14.06 -10.10 -1.99
N ASP A 5 13.26 -11.19 -1.98
CA ASP A 5 11.98 -11.27 -2.67
C ASP A 5 11.02 -10.14 -2.20
N GLY A 6 11.06 -9.78 -0.92
CA GLY A 6 10.29 -8.66 -0.38
C GLY A 6 10.64 -7.31 -1.03
N ARG A 7 11.92 -7.07 -1.34
CA ARG A 7 12.36 -5.84 -2.01
C ARG A 7 11.87 -5.76 -3.45
N VAL A 8 11.90 -6.87 -4.18
CA VAL A 8 11.42 -6.94 -5.58
C VAL A 8 9.93 -6.66 -5.63
N PHE A 9 9.16 -7.25 -4.71
CA PHE A 9 7.74 -6.97 -4.58
C PHE A 9 7.44 -5.48 -4.34
N VAL A 10 8.10 -4.85 -3.36
CA VAL A 10 7.87 -3.44 -3.02
C VAL A 10 8.20 -2.53 -4.18
N ASP A 11 9.32 -2.77 -4.87
CA ASP A 11 9.72 -1.99 -6.05
C ASP A 11 8.68 -2.10 -7.18
N LEU A 12 8.20 -3.31 -7.49
CA LEU A 12 7.19 -3.54 -8.54
C LEU A 12 5.83 -2.91 -8.23
N VAL A 13 5.42 -2.93 -6.96
CA VAL A 13 4.19 -2.26 -6.51
C VAL A 13 4.35 -0.74 -6.59
N HIS A 14 5.49 -0.20 -6.15
CA HIS A 14 5.75 1.22 -6.14
C HIS A 14 5.82 1.81 -7.55
N GLU A 15 6.49 1.14 -8.49
CA GLU A 15 6.55 1.54 -9.90
C GLU A 15 5.17 1.65 -10.55
N THR A 16 4.18 0.92 -10.06
CA THR A 16 2.85 0.82 -10.68
C THR A 16 1.81 1.69 -9.97
N SER A 17 1.89 1.84 -8.66
CA SER A 17 0.85 2.46 -7.83
C SER A 17 1.28 3.74 -7.13
N GLU A 18 2.56 4.12 -7.22
CA GLU A 18 3.21 5.15 -6.40
C GLU A 18 3.14 4.87 -4.87
N CYS A 19 2.56 3.74 -4.46
CA CYS A 19 2.44 3.29 -3.08
C CYS A 19 3.53 2.27 -2.76
N PHE A 20 4.03 2.28 -1.53
CA PHE A 20 4.91 1.21 -1.05
C PHE A 20 4.06 0.08 -0.49
N GLY A 21 4.24 -1.14 -1.01
CA GLY A 21 3.61 -2.32 -0.43
C GLY A 21 4.22 -2.63 0.94
N ASN A 22 3.41 -2.88 1.96
CA ASN A 22 3.92 -3.43 3.21
C ASN A 22 3.97 -4.96 3.10
N TRP A 23 5.16 -5.53 3.01
CA TRP A 23 5.38 -6.98 2.95
C TRP A 23 5.45 -7.63 4.35
N SER A 24 5.60 -6.83 5.41
CA SER A 24 5.78 -7.28 6.79
C SER A 24 4.48 -7.08 7.62
N PRO A 25 3.61 -8.10 7.74
CA PRO A 25 2.29 -7.95 8.40
C PRO A 25 2.38 -7.63 9.89
N ASN A 26 3.52 -7.91 10.52
CA ASN A 26 3.75 -7.61 11.95
C ASN A 26 4.05 -6.12 12.19
N GLN A 27 4.33 -5.34 11.13
CA GLN A 27 4.67 -3.94 11.26
C GLN A 27 3.42 -3.07 11.07
N SER A 28 2.89 -2.54 12.18
CA SER A 28 1.79 -1.58 12.16
C SER A 28 2.29 -0.21 11.70
N VAL A 29 2.03 0.11 10.43
CA VAL A 29 2.22 1.45 9.87
C VAL A 29 0.90 2.20 9.93
N LYS A 30 0.94 3.48 10.35
CA LYS A 30 -0.25 4.35 10.44
C LYS A 30 -0.04 5.65 9.67
N VAL A 31 -1.16 6.27 9.29
CA VAL A 31 -1.14 7.63 8.72
C VAL A 31 -0.49 8.59 9.71
N GLY A 32 0.44 9.40 9.19
CA GLY A 32 1.21 10.35 9.97
C GLY A 32 2.50 9.80 10.58
N ASP A 33 2.74 8.48 10.50
CA ASP A 33 4.04 7.93 10.88
C ASP A 33 5.14 8.49 9.97
N TYR A 34 6.28 8.86 10.55
CA TYR A 34 7.46 9.27 9.82
C TYR A 34 8.67 8.43 10.21
N GLY A 35 9.62 8.32 9.30
CA GLY A 35 10.77 7.44 9.48
C GLY A 35 11.65 7.37 8.25
N VAL A 36 12.35 6.24 8.08
CA VAL A 36 13.27 6.01 6.96
C VAL A 36 12.90 4.74 6.24
N LEU A 37 12.88 4.78 4.90
CA LEU A 37 12.76 3.58 4.10
C LEU A 37 14.13 2.91 3.98
N ASN A 38 14.26 1.69 4.52
CA ASN A 38 15.48 0.92 4.41
C ASN A 38 15.66 0.45 2.96
N ARG A 39 16.66 0.99 2.27
CA ARG A 39 16.89 0.70 0.84
C ARG A 39 17.29 -0.75 0.55
N LYS A 40 17.72 -1.50 1.57
CA LYS A 40 18.14 -2.91 1.42
C LYS A 40 16.98 -3.88 1.60
N THR A 41 16.08 -3.62 2.54
CA THR A 41 14.93 -4.51 2.85
C THR A 41 13.61 -4.00 2.29
N ALA A 42 13.57 -2.76 1.82
CA ALA A 42 12.35 -2.03 1.44
C ALA A 42 11.34 -1.86 2.59
N GLU A 43 11.76 -2.04 3.84
CA GLU A 43 10.93 -1.85 5.02
C GLU A 43 10.94 -0.40 5.51
N PHE A 44 9.79 0.06 6.01
CA PHE A 44 9.65 1.38 6.58
C PHE A 44 10.01 1.36 8.07
N GLU A 45 11.13 1.96 8.46
CA GLU A 45 11.56 2.06 9.85
C GLU A 45 10.94 3.30 10.51
N LYS A 46 9.88 3.10 11.29
CA LYS A 46 9.18 4.17 12.01
C LYS A 46 10.07 4.79 13.09
N GLU A 47 10.12 6.12 13.13
CA GLU A 47 10.79 6.90 14.18
C GLU A 47 9.81 7.62 15.10
N GLY A 48 8.63 7.98 14.59
CA GLY A 48 7.59 8.65 15.37
C GLY A 48 6.35 8.91 14.52
N SER A 49 5.41 9.70 15.05
CA SER A 49 4.23 10.16 14.32
C SER A 49 4.06 11.66 14.44
N ILE A 50 3.56 12.30 13.37
CA ILE A 50 3.18 13.73 13.41
C ILE A 50 1.94 13.98 14.29
N TYR A 51 1.25 12.92 14.71
CA TYR A 51 0.10 12.98 15.60
C TYR A 51 0.47 12.66 17.06
N ASP A 52 1.73 12.38 17.36
CA ASP A 52 2.18 12.21 18.75
C ASP A 52 2.01 13.53 19.52
N ALA A 53 1.65 13.46 20.80
CA ALA A 53 1.31 14.64 21.61
C ALA A 53 2.47 15.65 21.71
N ASP A 54 3.71 15.14 21.72
CA ASP A 54 4.93 15.92 21.82
C ASP A 54 5.40 16.44 20.45
N PHE A 55 4.81 15.97 19.36
CA PHE A 55 5.18 16.40 18.02
C PHE A 55 4.54 17.76 17.71
N ARG A 56 5.30 18.82 17.97
CA ARG A 56 4.99 20.19 17.54
C ARG A 56 3.56 20.61 17.90
N PRO A 57 3.23 20.66 19.19
CA PRO A 57 1.88 20.96 19.67
C PRO A 57 1.33 22.29 19.14
N GLU A 58 2.19 23.25 18.79
CA GLU A 58 1.80 24.52 18.21
C GLU A 58 1.11 24.41 16.84
N LEU A 59 1.37 23.34 16.08
CA LEU A 59 0.73 23.11 14.77
C LEU A 59 -0.68 22.54 14.89
N GLN A 60 -1.04 22.01 16.07
CA GLN A 60 -2.35 21.39 16.35
C GLN A 60 -2.78 20.41 15.24
N ILE A 61 -1.85 19.57 14.77
CA ILE A 61 -2.02 18.74 13.56
C ILE A 61 -3.27 17.86 13.64
N GLY A 62 -3.51 17.22 14.78
CA GLY A 62 -4.71 16.37 14.97
C GLY A 62 -6.03 17.12 14.80
N LYS A 63 -6.07 18.42 15.11
CA LYS A 63 -7.26 19.26 14.97
C LYS A 63 -7.39 19.87 13.57
N ASN A 64 -6.28 20.37 13.02
CA ASN A 64 -6.28 21.10 11.76
C ASN A 64 -6.20 20.19 10.53
N HIS A 65 -5.61 19.01 10.68
CA HIS A 65 -5.33 18.03 9.63
C HIS A 65 -5.63 16.61 10.14
N PRO A 66 -6.87 16.31 10.54
CA PRO A 66 -7.22 14.99 11.05
C PRO A 66 -7.03 13.92 9.96
N VAL A 67 -6.94 12.66 10.39
CA VAL A 67 -6.96 11.52 9.47
C VAL A 67 -8.40 11.31 9.02
N LEU A 68 -8.62 11.32 7.71
CA LEU A 68 -9.89 11.00 7.09
C LEU A 68 -9.93 9.53 6.72
N GLU A 69 -11.08 8.93 6.99
CA GLU A 69 -11.46 7.63 6.49
C GLU A 69 -12.14 7.81 5.13
N GLY A 70 -11.56 7.21 4.09
CA GLY A 70 -12.13 7.15 2.76
C GLY A 70 -13.28 6.16 2.68
N ALA A 71 -14.06 6.24 1.61
CA ALA A 71 -15.06 5.23 1.32
C ALA A 71 -14.39 3.86 1.10
N THR A 72 -15.06 2.79 1.47
CA THR A 72 -14.65 1.44 1.10
C THR A 72 -14.79 1.30 -0.42
N GLU A 73 -13.67 1.15 -1.13
CA GLU A 73 -13.71 0.86 -2.56
C GLU A 73 -14.10 -0.61 -2.77
N GLY A 74 -14.74 -0.97 -3.89
CA GLY A 74 -15.15 -2.35 -4.13
C GLY A 74 -13.94 -3.31 -4.18
N GLN A 75 -12.98 -3.00 -5.04
CA GLN A 75 -11.74 -3.76 -5.25
C GLN A 75 -10.65 -2.79 -5.72
N TYR A 76 -9.41 -3.01 -5.27
CA TYR A 76 -8.23 -2.26 -5.75
C TYR A 76 -7.16 -3.26 -6.17
N ILE A 77 -6.75 -3.19 -7.44
CA ILE A 77 -5.85 -4.18 -8.05
C ILE A 77 -4.65 -3.45 -8.62
N ILE A 78 -3.47 -3.87 -8.21
CA ILE A 78 -2.19 -3.41 -8.75
C ILE A 78 -1.58 -4.57 -9.52
N VAL A 79 -1.34 -4.36 -10.82
CA VAL A 79 -0.70 -5.34 -11.71
C VAL A 79 0.55 -4.71 -12.28
N SER A 80 1.72 -5.21 -11.86
CA SER A 80 3.00 -4.71 -12.38
C SER A 80 3.20 -5.05 -13.86
N ARG A 81 4.12 -4.34 -14.53
CA ARG A 81 4.38 -4.43 -15.98
C ARG A 81 4.70 -5.83 -16.53
N GLY A 82 5.11 -6.79 -15.68
CA GLY A 82 5.36 -8.19 -16.07
C GLY A 82 4.11 -9.08 -16.12
N CYS A 83 2.95 -8.55 -15.73
CA CYS A 83 1.67 -9.23 -15.71
C CYS A 83 0.62 -8.42 -16.48
N SER A 84 -0.37 -9.10 -17.06
CA SER A 84 -1.59 -8.50 -17.60
C SER A 84 -2.79 -9.18 -16.99
N ALA A 85 -3.77 -8.40 -16.53
CA ALA A 85 -5.08 -8.93 -16.16
C ALA A 85 -5.87 -9.27 -17.44
N GLU A 86 -6.32 -10.51 -17.57
CA GLU A 86 -6.96 -10.98 -18.81
C GLU A 86 -8.49 -10.86 -18.78
N ALA A 87 -9.12 -11.11 -17.63
CA ALA A 87 -10.54 -10.85 -17.35
C ALA A 87 -10.91 -11.31 -15.92
N PHE A 88 -11.95 -10.70 -15.35
CA PHE A 88 -12.77 -11.27 -14.28
C PHE A 88 -13.95 -11.95 -14.95
N ASP A 89 -13.80 -13.24 -15.23
CA ASP A 89 -14.74 -13.94 -16.11
C ASP A 89 -15.79 -14.70 -15.30
N ALA A 90 -17.07 -14.35 -15.47
CA ALA A 90 -18.18 -15.13 -14.94
C ALA A 90 -18.15 -16.57 -15.51
N ASP A 91 -17.66 -16.75 -16.74
CA ASP A 91 -17.50 -18.05 -17.43
C ASP A 91 -16.38 -18.91 -16.84
N PHE A 92 -15.51 -18.37 -15.97
CA PHE A 92 -14.49 -19.18 -15.29
C PHE A 92 -15.13 -20.25 -14.40
N SER A 93 -16.29 -19.94 -13.84
CA SER A 93 -17.07 -20.85 -12.98
C SER A 93 -17.58 -22.08 -13.72
N GLU A 94 -17.91 -21.95 -15.01
CA GLU A 94 -18.38 -23.07 -15.84
C GLU A 94 -17.24 -24.01 -16.26
N LYS A 95 -16.03 -23.46 -16.47
CA LYS A 95 -14.86 -24.24 -16.92
C LYS A 95 -14.10 -24.90 -15.76
N HIS A 96 -14.22 -24.37 -14.55
CA HIS A 96 -13.55 -24.84 -13.34
C HIS A 96 -14.54 -25.01 -12.17
N PRO A 97 -15.42 -26.03 -12.23
CA PRO A 97 -16.44 -26.29 -11.21
C PRO A 97 -15.84 -26.62 -9.83
N GLU A 98 -14.57 -26.98 -9.75
CA GLU A 98 -13.82 -27.19 -8.50
C GLU A 98 -13.47 -25.89 -7.74
N ILE A 99 -13.59 -24.73 -8.40
CA ILE A 99 -13.25 -23.39 -7.84
C ILE A 99 -14.55 -22.59 -7.58
N VAL A 100 -15.70 -23.27 -7.47
CA VAL A 100 -17.03 -22.64 -7.45
C VAL A 100 -17.27 -21.73 -6.25
N ASP A 101 -16.68 -22.03 -5.09
CA ASP A 101 -16.92 -21.28 -3.84
C ASP A 101 -16.03 -20.03 -3.65
N SER A 102 -15.19 -19.66 -4.61
CA SER A 102 -14.38 -18.43 -4.47
C SER A 102 -15.17 -17.18 -4.85
N THR A 103 -15.28 -16.21 -3.94
CA THR A 103 -15.95 -14.91 -4.18
C THR A 103 -15.25 -14.04 -5.23
N ILE A 104 -13.96 -14.30 -5.52
CA ILE A 104 -13.18 -13.55 -6.50
C ILE A 104 -12.40 -14.50 -7.40
N LYS A 105 -12.63 -14.36 -8.71
CA LYS A 105 -11.99 -15.15 -9.76
C LYS A 105 -11.29 -14.19 -10.72
N GLY A 106 -9.98 -14.15 -10.68
CA GLY A 106 -9.18 -13.37 -11.62
C GLY A 106 -8.36 -14.29 -12.51
N ARG A 107 -8.15 -13.88 -13.77
CA ARG A 107 -7.16 -14.49 -14.65
C ARG A 107 -6.05 -13.49 -14.91
N TRP A 108 -4.83 -13.91 -14.65
CA TRP A 108 -3.63 -13.11 -14.89
C TRP A 108 -2.72 -13.88 -15.83
N ARG A 109 -2.16 -13.19 -16.81
CA ARG A 109 -1.11 -13.71 -17.68
C ARG A 109 0.20 -13.05 -17.27
N ILE A 110 1.18 -13.88 -16.96
CA ILE A 110 2.55 -13.44 -16.71
C ILE A 110 3.26 -13.46 -18.05
N THR A 111 3.69 -12.28 -18.52
CA THR A 111 4.36 -12.11 -19.81
C THR A 111 5.85 -11.82 -19.64
N GLY A 112 6.27 -11.45 -18.43
CA GLY A 112 7.66 -11.14 -18.08
C GLY A 112 8.36 -12.24 -17.28
N LYS A 113 9.66 -12.02 -17.00
CA LYS A 113 10.48 -12.87 -16.10
C LYS A 113 10.27 -12.59 -14.62
N LYS A 114 9.67 -11.44 -14.29
CA LYS A 114 9.33 -11.02 -12.93
C LYS A 114 8.02 -10.25 -12.94
N GLY A 115 7.17 -10.46 -11.93
CA GLY A 115 5.92 -9.72 -11.80
C GLY A 115 5.30 -9.84 -10.42
N ALA A 116 4.63 -8.77 -9.98
CA ALA A 116 3.81 -8.70 -8.78
C ALA A 116 2.36 -8.39 -9.13
N ILE A 117 1.44 -9.06 -8.43
CA ILE A 117 0.00 -8.77 -8.43
C ILE A 117 -0.43 -8.57 -6.98
N VAL A 118 -1.10 -7.45 -6.72
CA VAL A 118 -1.74 -7.15 -5.44
C VAL A 118 -3.23 -6.99 -5.68
N VAL A 119 -4.03 -7.79 -5.00
CA VAL A 119 -5.49 -7.67 -4.99
C VAL A 119 -5.92 -7.31 -3.59
N LEU A 120 -6.53 -6.14 -3.43
CA LEU A 120 -7.19 -5.71 -2.19
C LEU A 120 -8.69 -5.73 -2.39
N ILE A 121 -9.40 -6.40 -1.47
CA ILE A 121 -10.85 -6.60 -1.53
C ILE A 121 -11.51 -5.75 -0.47
N LYS A 122 -12.38 -4.83 -0.89
CA LYS A 122 -12.97 -3.84 0.03
C LYS A 122 -11.92 -3.04 0.81
N PRO A 123 -10.85 -2.53 0.16
CA PRO A 123 -9.86 -1.74 0.87
C PRO A 123 -10.50 -0.44 1.36
N LYS A 124 -9.98 0.04 2.47
CA LYS A 124 -10.35 1.30 3.07
C LYS A 124 -9.10 2.17 3.19
N GLU A 125 -9.14 3.30 2.51
CA GLU A 125 -8.08 4.30 2.59
C GLU A 125 -8.22 5.13 3.87
N PHE A 126 -7.11 5.39 4.54
CA PHE A 126 -7.00 6.45 5.54
C PHE A 126 -5.97 7.47 5.02
N ARG A 127 -6.26 8.77 5.12
CA ARG A 127 -5.36 9.82 4.60
C ARG A 127 -5.39 11.10 5.41
N ILE A 128 -4.29 11.86 5.38
CA ILE A 128 -4.21 13.17 6.04
C ILE A 128 -5.13 14.18 5.33
N GLN A 129 -6.03 14.84 6.07
CA GLN A 129 -6.81 15.96 5.55
C GLN A 129 -5.93 17.15 5.21
N ASP A 130 -6.19 17.79 4.06
CA ASP A 130 -5.50 19.01 3.63
C ASP A 130 -3.97 18.89 3.63
N LYS A 131 -3.44 17.70 3.27
CA LYS A 131 -2.00 17.43 3.24
C LYS A 131 -1.20 18.48 2.46
N GLY A 132 -1.76 19.06 1.41
CA GLY A 132 -1.09 20.12 0.63
C GLY A 132 -0.75 21.38 1.43
N LYS A 133 -1.54 21.70 2.47
CA LYS A 133 -1.25 22.81 3.39
C LYS A 133 -0.26 22.41 4.47
N LEU A 134 -0.31 21.17 4.94
CA LEU A 134 0.55 20.66 6.02
C LEU A 134 1.99 20.35 5.56
N LEU A 135 2.15 19.71 4.40
CA LEU A 135 3.44 19.22 3.91
C LEU A 135 4.55 20.29 3.83
N PRO A 136 4.28 21.53 3.36
CA PRO A 136 5.29 22.59 3.39
C PRO A 136 5.84 22.87 4.78
N HIS A 137 4.98 22.87 5.81
CA HIS A 137 5.40 23.08 7.20
C HIS A 137 6.22 21.92 7.74
N LEU A 138 5.87 20.68 7.37
CA LEU A 138 6.58 19.48 7.83
C LEU A 138 7.92 19.27 7.14
N SER A 139 8.08 19.74 5.90
CA SER A 139 9.30 19.55 5.10
C SER A 139 10.59 20.04 5.78
N LEU A 140 10.47 21.06 6.64
CA LEU A 140 11.58 21.62 7.40
C LEU A 140 12.04 20.71 8.54
N PHE A 141 11.13 19.89 9.08
CA PHE A 141 11.34 19.07 10.27
C PHE A 141 11.59 17.60 9.93
N LEU A 142 10.93 17.10 8.88
CA LEU A 142 11.05 15.73 8.40
C LEU A 142 12.12 15.60 7.29
N LYS A 143 13.22 16.37 7.40
CA LYS A 143 14.28 16.36 6.39
C LYS A 143 14.86 14.95 6.24
N ARG A 144 14.85 14.46 4.99
CA ARG A 144 15.32 13.11 4.62
C ARG A 144 14.52 11.97 5.28
N LYS A 145 13.30 12.26 5.75
CA LYS A 145 12.37 11.25 6.28
C LYS A 145 11.23 11.04 5.30
N CYS A 146 10.69 9.84 5.31
CA CYS A 146 9.44 9.51 4.65
C CYS A 146 8.29 9.79 5.62
N LEU A 147 7.18 10.30 5.11
CA LEU A 147 5.94 10.51 5.87
C LEU A 147 4.83 9.68 5.23
N VAL A 148 4.11 8.91 6.03
CA VAL A 148 2.96 8.13 5.59
C VAL A 148 1.76 9.07 5.47
N THR A 149 1.46 9.52 4.25
CA THR A 149 0.33 10.45 4.01
C THR A 149 -1.01 9.76 3.81
N SER A 150 -0.99 8.49 3.40
CA SER A 150 -2.16 7.64 3.25
C SER A 150 -1.78 6.17 3.42
N ILE A 151 -2.75 5.34 3.80
CA ILE A 151 -2.61 3.89 3.89
C ILE A 151 -3.91 3.22 3.45
N PHE A 152 -3.80 2.10 2.75
CA PHE A 152 -4.92 1.21 2.50
C PHE A 152 -4.89 0.08 3.52
N THR A 153 -5.98 -0.08 4.26
CA THR A 153 -6.20 -1.26 5.10
C THR A 153 -7.19 -2.17 4.39
N CYS A 154 -6.96 -3.48 4.48
CA CYS A 154 -7.76 -4.44 3.76
C CYS A 154 -7.91 -5.71 4.59
N PRO A 155 -9.15 -6.20 4.82
CA PRO A 155 -9.37 -7.42 5.59
C PRO A 155 -8.99 -8.69 4.80
N MET A 156 -8.95 -8.62 3.46
CA MET A 156 -8.63 -9.76 2.60
C MET A 156 -7.76 -9.30 1.43
N PHE A 157 -6.59 -9.89 1.30
CA PHE A 157 -5.64 -9.55 0.24
C PHE A 157 -5.02 -10.81 -0.35
N ALA A 158 -4.57 -10.72 -1.60
CA ALA A 158 -3.75 -11.74 -2.25
C ALA A 158 -2.49 -11.09 -2.81
N LEU A 159 -1.33 -11.69 -2.51
CA LEU A 159 -0.02 -11.30 -3.04
C LEU A 159 0.52 -12.46 -3.86
N CYS A 160 0.83 -12.20 -5.13
CA CYS A 160 1.51 -13.16 -5.99
C CYS A 160 2.77 -12.51 -6.56
N GLU A 161 3.92 -13.15 -6.35
CA GLU A 161 5.21 -12.80 -6.96
C GLU A 161 5.67 -13.96 -7.86
N PHE A 162 6.22 -13.62 -9.02
CA PHE A 162 6.72 -14.55 -10.04
C PHE A 162 8.10 -14.12 -10.54
#